data_AF-A0A9J6H155-F1
#
_entry.id   AF-A0A9J6H155-F1
#
_cell.length_a   1.000
_cell.length_b   1.000
_cell.length_c   1.000
_cell.angle_alpha   90.00
_cell.angle_beta   90.00
_cell.angle_gamma   90.00
#
_symmetry.space_group_name_H-M   'P 1'
#
loop_
_entity.id
_entity.type
_entity.pdbx_description
1 polymer ?
#
loop_
_entity_poly.entity_id
_entity_poly.type
_entity_poly.pdbx_seq_one_letter_code
_entity_poly.pdbx_strand_id
1 'polypeptide(L)'
;MLSGTGKIWYIAGTVALRRYIAVKITSEVLRLFWSDKTALVKTGKLGLPRLFGGWNIPLGTNYAVTYALKSVLRVLDLPTGHPARQPSVYFLGAQANLFLQHTPGGPKTTQAPPFYTKVIAAYKKLTTHNSQREVEDMRNIELAQKLDETSPENLDEKQKNFPWRTLIKANVPGEAQDVTWKYGWSVLQTRTVLRRWGPTTTDKCVHCNQRETNEHAMIQCTVAKTFWFIVSRAHRQLRIRDFREDRRCPRNPLAALIITIGFYVLWINRYTAVK
;
A
#
# COMPACT_ATOMS: atom_id res chain seq x y z
N MET A 1 -3.14 8.07 19.36
CA MET A 1 -1.87 8.67 18.88
C MET A 1 -1.87 9.17 17.43
N LEU A 2 -3.00 9.14 16.69
CA LEU A 2 -3.09 9.65 15.30
C LEU A 2 -3.13 11.19 15.16
N SER A 3 -3.11 11.96 16.25
CA SER A 3 -3.27 13.42 16.18
C SER A 3 -2.00 14.18 15.76
N GLY A 4 -0.82 13.57 15.88
CA GLY A 4 0.46 14.21 15.50
C GLY A 4 0.73 14.18 13.99
N THR A 5 0.40 13.09 13.31
CA THR A 5 0.65 12.93 11.88
C THR A 5 -0.22 13.88 11.04
N GLY A 6 -1.47 14.12 11.43
CA GLY A 6 -2.34 15.08 10.76
C GLY A 6 -1.77 16.51 10.76
N LYS A 7 -1.14 16.94 11.87
CA LYS A 7 -0.51 18.27 11.98
C LYS A 7 0.71 18.42 11.07
N ILE A 8 1.49 17.35 10.91
CA ILE A 8 2.66 17.37 10.01
C ILE A 8 2.22 17.52 8.55
N TRP A 9 1.15 16.82 8.15
CA TRP A 9 0.63 16.95 6.79
C TRP A 9 -0.02 18.31 6.53
N TYR A 10 -0.61 18.94 7.54
CA TYR A 10 -1.05 20.32 7.46
C TYR A 10 0.12 21.29 7.20
N ILE A 11 1.24 21.13 7.91
CA ILE A 11 2.46 21.92 7.68
C ILE A 11 3.02 21.69 6.28
N ALA A 12 2.96 20.46 5.77
CA ALA A 12 3.38 20.15 4.39
C ALA A 12 2.56 20.89 3.32
N GLY A 13 1.34 21.34 3.65
CA GLY A 13 0.52 22.18 2.77
C GLY A 13 1.04 23.62 2.60
N THR A 14 1.86 24.09 3.54
CA THR A 14 2.34 25.49 3.58
C THR A 14 3.84 25.63 3.38
N VAL A 15 4.62 24.59 3.72
CA VAL A 15 6.09 24.60 3.63
C VAL A 15 6.58 23.37 2.89
N ALA A 16 7.61 23.55 2.06
CA ALA A 16 8.28 22.43 1.40
C ALA A 16 8.95 21.52 2.44
N LEU A 17 8.35 20.36 2.67
CA LEU A 17 8.91 19.37 3.58
C LEU A 17 10.26 18.87 3.04
N ARG A 18 11.32 19.03 3.84
CA ARG A 18 12.65 18.49 3.48
C ARG A 18 12.61 16.97 3.48
N ARG A 19 13.31 16.35 2.53
CA ARG A 19 13.31 14.89 2.32
C ARG A 19 13.66 14.11 3.60
N TYR A 20 14.65 14.58 4.36
CA TYR A 20 15.07 13.90 5.58
C TYR A 20 13.95 13.84 6.64
N ILE A 21 13.11 14.87 6.75
CA ILE A 21 11.98 14.91 7.70
C ILE A 21 10.93 13.87 7.29
N ALA A 22 10.56 13.86 6.01
CA ALA A 22 9.62 12.87 5.46
C ALA A 22 10.10 11.43 5.68
N VAL A 23 11.40 11.17 5.46
CA VAL A 23 12.02 9.85 5.69
C VAL A 23 11.98 9.49 7.17
N LYS A 24 12.31 10.42 8.07
CA LYS A 24 12.27 10.17 9.52
C LYS A 24 10.86 9.84 10.01
N ILE A 25 9.86 10.62 9.61
CA ILE A 25 8.45 10.35 9.95
C ILE A 25 8.01 8.99 9.41
N THR A 26 8.35 8.71 8.14
CA THR A 26 8.07 7.43 7.50
C THR A 26 8.70 6.27 8.29
N SER A 27 9.95 6.41 8.73
CA SER A 27 10.64 5.42 9.57
C SER A 27 9.93 5.19 10.90
N GLU A 28 9.52 6.25 11.60
CA GLU A 28 8.84 6.13 12.90
C GLU A 28 7.45 5.50 12.77
N VAL A 29 6.68 5.88 11.75
CA VAL A 29 5.38 5.27 11.45
C VAL A 29 5.55 3.77 11.16
N LEU A 30 6.60 3.40 10.43
CA LEU A 30 6.88 2.00 10.11
C LEU A 30 7.39 1.22 11.31
N ARG A 31 8.24 1.80 12.16
CA ARG A 31 8.66 1.19 13.44
C ARG A 31 7.46 0.85 14.29
N LEU A 32 6.53 1.80 14.45
CA LEU A 32 5.28 1.56 15.16
C LEU A 32 4.45 0.46 14.49
N PHE A 33 4.29 0.51 13.17
CA PHE A 33 3.52 -0.49 12.41
C PHE A 33 4.07 -1.91 12.59
N TRP A 34 5.40 -2.04 12.60
CA TRP A 34 6.08 -3.33 12.81
C TRP A 34 6.32 -3.65 14.29
N SER A 35 5.88 -2.81 15.22
CA SER A 35 6.18 -2.95 16.66
C SER A 35 7.67 -3.16 16.92
N ASP A 36 8.50 -2.30 16.31
CA ASP A 36 9.97 -2.33 16.31
C ASP A 36 10.62 -3.59 15.71
N LYS A 37 9.83 -4.44 15.03
CA LYS A 37 10.34 -5.61 14.31
C LYS A 37 10.84 -5.24 12.92
N THR A 38 11.57 -6.17 12.31
CA THR A 38 12.05 -6.05 10.93
C THR A 38 10.89 -5.92 9.95
N ALA A 39 10.96 -4.91 9.07
CA ALA A 39 9.95 -4.72 8.03
C ALA A 39 9.91 -5.90 7.06
N LEU A 40 8.74 -6.54 6.94
CA LEU A 40 8.57 -7.71 6.07
C LEU A 40 8.29 -7.32 4.62
N VAL A 41 7.68 -6.16 4.41
CA VAL A 41 7.22 -5.68 3.10
C VAL A 41 7.84 -4.30 2.82
N LYS A 42 8.25 -4.08 1.56
CA LYS A 42 8.78 -2.78 1.10
C LYS A 42 7.76 -1.67 1.31
N THR A 43 8.23 -0.48 1.66
CA THR A 43 7.41 0.69 1.99
C THR A 43 6.41 1.07 0.89
N GLY A 44 6.83 1.05 -0.39
CA GLY A 44 5.93 1.34 -1.51
C GLY A 44 4.71 0.42 -1.59
N LYS A 45 4.87 -0.87 -1.22
CA LYS A 45 3.76 -1.83 -1.20
C LYS A 45 2.78 -1.57 -0.04
N LEU A 46 3.24 -0.99 1.08
CA LEU A 46 2.37 -0.61 2.19
C LEU A 46 1.49 0.62 1.87
N GLY A 47 1.96 1.50 0.99
CA GLY A 47 1.20 2.66 0.50
C GLY A 47 0.04 2.31 -0.45
N LEU A 48 0.02 1.09 -1.00
CA LEU A 48 -1.01 0.64 -1.93
C LEU A 48 -2.43 0.63 -1.30
N PRO A 49 -3.48 0.67 -2.14
CA PRO A 49 -4.84 0.39 -1.71
C PRO A 49 -4.98 -0.94 -1.00
N ARG A 50 -5.88 -1.00 -0.01
CA ARG A 50 -6.31 -2.27 0.62
C ARG A 50 -6.81 -3.30 -0.39
N LEU A 51 -7.27 -2.85 -1.54
CA LEU A 51 -7.73 -3.70 -2.64
C LEU A 51 -6.59 -4.52 -3.27
N PHE A 52 -5.35 -4.05 -3.12
CA PHE A 52 -4.12 -4.67 -3.62
C PHE A 52 -3.20 -5.12 -2.48
N GLY A 53 -3.75 -5.34 -1.28
CA GLY A 53 -3.00 -5.82 -0.11
C GLY A 53 -2.18 -4.75 0.61
N GLY A 54 -2.26 -3.48 0.20
CA GLY A 54 -1.63 -2.39 0.94
C GLY A 54 -2.46 -1.89 2.11
N TRP A 55 -1.93 -0.91 2.84
CA TRP A 55 -2.57 -0.36 4.05
C TRP A 55 -3.02 1.09 3.88
N ASN A 56 -2.88 1.67 2.68
CA ASN A 56 -3.09 3.10 2.42
C ASN A 56 -2.29 4.00 3.38
N ILE A 57 -1.12 3.55 3.85
CA ILE A 57 -0.33 4.36 4.77
C ILE A 57 0.29 5.50 3.94
N PRO A 58 0.09 6.77 4.34
CA PRO A 58 0.70 7.90 3.67
C PRO A 58 2.20 7.90 3.94
N LEU A 59 2.98 7.33 3.02
CA LEU A 59 4.42 7.20 3.15
C LEU A 59 5.11 8.12 2.14
N GLY A 60 6.20 8.77 2.57
CA GLY A 60 7.10 9.50 1.68
C GLY A 60 6.72 10.95 1.36
N THR A 61 7.52 11.54 0.46
CA THR A 61 7.44 12.95 0.07
C THR A 61 6.26 13.24 -0.87
N ASN A 62 5.78 12.24 -1.60
CA ASN A 62 4.70 12.43 -2.57
C ASN A 62 3.40 12.80 -1.86
N TYR A 63 3.15 12.23 -0.67
CA TYR A 63 2.01 12.61 0.15
C TYR A 63 2.10 14.05 0.66
N ALA A 64 3.30 14.56 1.01
CA ALA A 64 3.47 15.98 1.34
C ALA A 64 3.15 16.87 0.14
N VAL A 65 3.55 16.45 -1.06
CA VAL A 65 3.31 17.20 -2.29
C VAL A 65 1.82 17.23 -2.66
N THR A 66 1.03 16.20 -2.36
CA THR A 66 -0.44 16.25 -2.60
C THR A 66 -1.15 17.24 -1.69
N TYR A 67 -0.73 17.36 -0.43
CA TYR A 67 -1.22 18.39 0.49
C TYR A 67 -0.83 19.79 0.03
N ALA A 68 0.42 19.97 -0.40
CA ALA A 68 0.89 21.22 -0.99
C ALA A 68 0.07 21.59 -2.24
N LEU A 69 -0.17 20.63 -3.14
CA LEU A 69 -0.98 20.82 -4.34
C LEU A 69 -2.41 21.26 -4.00
N LYS A 70 -3.11 20.54 -3.12
CA LYS A 70 -4.46 20.93 -2.71
C LYS A 70 -4.52 22.28 -2.02
N SER A 71 -3.50 22.63 -1.24
CA SER A 71 -3.41 23.93 -0.60
C SER A 71 -3.25 25.04 -1.64
N VAL A 72 -2.39 24.84 -2.65
CA VAL A 72 -2.24 25.78 -3.77
C VAL A 72 -3.54 25.91 -4.56
N LEU A 73 -4.17 24.80 -4.96
CA LEU A 73 -5.45 24.81 -5.69
C LEU A 73 -6.52 25.57 -4.90
N ARG A 74 -6.63 25.32 -3.60
CA ARG A 74 -7.59 26.02 -2.72
C ARG A 74 -7.30 27.53 -2.65
N VAL A 75 -6.03 27.93 -2.58
CA VAL A 75 -5.66 29.36 -2.55
C VAL A 75 -5.94 30.03 -3.89
N LEU A 76 -5.79 29.31 -5.00
CA LEU A 76 -6.07 29.83 -6.34
C LEU A 76 -7.56 29.99 -6.62
N ASP A 77 -8.40 29.17 -6.00
CA ASP A 77 -9.87 29.23 -6.06
C ASP A 77 -10.46 30.42 -5.25
N LEU A 78 -9.64 31.05 -4.39
CA LEU A 78 -10.10 32.22 -3.63
C LEU A 78 -10.38 33.43 -4.55
N PRO A 79 -11.24 34.37 -4.10
CA PRO A 79 -11.48 35.61 -4.82
C PRO A 79 -10.19 36.39 -5.13
N THR A 80 -10.18 37.16 -6.22
CA THR A 80 -9.00 37.90 -6.72
C THR A 80 -8.41 38.87 -5.69
N GLY A 81 -9.22 39.38 -4.77
CA GLY A 81 -8.79 40.27 -3.69
C GLY A 81 -8.19 39.57 -2.46
N HIS A 82 -8.14 38.23 -2.42
CA HIS A 82 -7.65 37.53 -1.24
C HIS A 82 -6.12 37.64 -1.11
N PRO A 83 -5.58 38.03 0.06
CA PRO A 83 -4.16 38.34 0.24
C PRO A 83 -3.23 37.14 -0.04
N ALA A 84 -3.69 35.92 0.15
CA ALA A 84 -2.90 34.71 -0.13
C ALA A 84 -2.82 34.35 -1.63
N ARG A 85 -3.75 34.85 -2.46
CA ARG A 85 -3.85 34.46 -3.87
C ARG A 85 -2.77 35.13 -4.72
N GLN A 86 -2.56 36.42 -4.53
CA GLN A 86 -1.57 37.18 -5.30
C GLN A 86 -0.14 36.64 -5.13
N PRO A 87 0.37 36.35 -3.91
CA PRO A 87 1.67 35.71 -3.74
C PRO A 87 1.75 34.33 -4.39
N SER A 88 0.68 33.54 -4.32
CA SER A 88 0.68 32.21 -4.94
C SER A 88 0.77 32.28 -6.46
N VAL A 89 0.04 33.20 -7.10
CA VAL A 89 0.17 33.47 -8.54
C VAL A 89 1.56 34.00 -8.89
N TYR A 90 2.10 34.90 -8.08
CA TYR A 90 3.46 35.44 -8.24
C TYR A 90 4.52 34.32 -8.23
N PHE A 91 4.47 33.42 -7.24
CA PHE A 91 5.45 32.34 -7.07
C PHE A 91 5.29 31.17 -8.04
N LEU A 92 4.08 30.94 -8.55
CA LEU A 92 3.85 30.02 -9.68
C LEU A 92 4.44 30.58 -10.99
N GLY A 93 4.59 31.90 -11.08
CA GLY A 93 5.22 32.58 -12.20
C GLY A 93 4.55 32.27 -13.54
N ALA A 94 5.35 31.95 -14.57
CA ALA A 94 4.84 31.60 -15.90
C ALA A 94 3.98 30.31 -15.91
N GLN A 95 4.14 29.44 -14.91
CA GLN A 95 3.42 28.17 -14.84
C GLN A 95 2.02 28.31 -14.21
N ALA A 96 1.61 29.52 -13.80
CA ALA A 96 0.27 29.78 -13.26
C ALA A 96 -0.85 29.44 -14.27
N ASN A 97 -0.59 29.56 -15.58
CA ASN A 97 -1.52 29.22 -16.65
C ASN A 97 -1.91 27.73 -16.66
N LEU A 98 -1.14 26.86 -15.99
CA LEU A 98 -1.51 25.44 -15.85
C LEU A 98 -2.71 25.23 -14.93
N PHE A 99 -2.92 26.16 -13.99
CA PHE A 99 -3.95 26.06 -12.95
C PHE A 99 -5.12 27.02 -13.21
N LEU A 100 -4.84 28.18 -13.81
CA LEU A 100 -5.80 29.24 -14.05
C LEU A 100 -6.11 29.37 -15.55
N GLN A 101 -7.39 29.50 -15.88
CA GLN A 101 -7.83 29.83 -17.24
C GLN A 101 -7.38 31.23 -17.67
N HIS A 102 -7.40 32.18 -16.72
CA HIS A 102 -6.97 33.55 -16.94
C HIS A 102 -5.96 33.94 -15.87
N THR A 103 -4.75 34.22 -16.29
CA THR A 103 -3.67 34.60 -15.37
C THR A 103 -3.65 36.10 -15.19
N PRO A 104 -3.76 36.61 -13.95
CA PRO A 104 -3.70 38.04 -13.69
C PRO A 104 -2.43 38.66 -14.29
N GLY A 105 -2.57 39.85 -14.87
CA GLY A 105 -1.43 40.70 -15.21
C GLY A 105 -0.72 41.15 -13.93
N GLY A 106 0.60 41.10 -13.91
CA GLY A 106 1.38 41.47 -12.72
C GLY A 106 2.81 40.91 -12.74
N PRO A 107 3.64 41.33 -11.78
CA PRO A 107 4.99 40.80 -11.62
C PRO A 107 4.93 39.29 -11.36
N LYS A 108 5.90 38.55 -11.88
CA LYS A 108 6.00 37.10 -11.79
C LYS A 108 7.43 36.73 -11.46
N THR A 109 7.64 35.68 -10.67
CA THR A 109 8.98 35.14 -10.51
C THR A 109 9.46 34.49 -11.81
N THR A 110 10.74 34.69 -12.14
CA THR A 110 11.41 33.98 -13.24
C THR A 110 11.61 32.50 -12.89
N GLN A 111 11.87 32.20 -11.62
CA GLN A 111 12.08 30.84 -11.13
C GLN A 111 11.15 30.55 -9.95
N ALA A 112 10.32 29.51 -10.08
CA ALA A 112 9.41 29.09 -9.02
C ALA A 112 10.23 28.56 -7.81
N PRO A 113 9.88 28.93 -6.57
CA PRO A 113 10.53 28.36 -5.39
C PRO A 113 10.36 26.83 -5.33
N PRO A 114 11.26 26.10 -4.63
CA PRO A 114 11.25 24.63 -4.58
C PRO A 114 9.92 24.00 -4.16
N PHE A 115 9.14 24.71 -3.34
CA PHE A 115 7.77 24.32 -2.99
C PHE A 115 6.87 24.23 -4.24
N TYR A 116 6.77 25.34 -4.98
CA TYR A 116 5.93 25.44 -6.18
C TYR A 116 6.47 24.57 -7.31
N THR A 117 7.80 24.44 -7.48
CA THR A 117 8.38 23.54 -8.49
C THR A 117 7.91 22.10 -8.31
N LYS A 118 7.88 21.60 -7.06
CA LYS A 118 7.40 20.24 -6.76
C LYS A 118 5.90 20.09 -7.01
N VAL A 119 5.11 21.10 -6.64
CA VAL A 119 3.66 21.13 -6.89
C VAL A 119 3.37 21.11 -8.40
N ILE A 120 4.06 21.94 -9.18
CA ILE A 120 3.93 22.00 -10.64
C ILE A 120 4.30 20.65 -11.27
N ALA A 121 5.41 20.05 -10.87
CA ALA A 121 5.85 18.75 -11.40
C ALA A 121 4.83 17.63 -11.10
N ALA A 122 4.32 17.60 -9.86
CA ALA A 122 3.28 16.64 -9.48
C ALA A 122 1.97 16.87 -10.24
N TYR A 123 1.54 18.12 -10.39
CA TYR A 123 0.33 18.46 -11.12
C TYR A 123 0.43 18.02 -12.59
N LYS A 124 1.54 18.33 -13.28
CA LYS A 124 1.78 17.87 -14.66
C LYS A 124 1.70 16.35 -14.80
N LYS A 125 2.32 15.62 -13.86
CA LYS A 125 2.28 14.15 -13.85
C LYS A 125 0.85 13.62 -13.67
N LEU A 126 0.07 14.25 -12.79
CA LEU A 126 -1.32 13.88 -12.54
C LEU A 126 -2.23 14.21 -13.72
N THR A 127 -2.07 15.38 -14.35
CA THR A 127 -2.89 15.80 -15.49
C THR A 127 -2.54 15.10 -16.81
N THR A 128 -1.46 14.31 -16.85
CA THR A 128 -1.11 13.51 -18.04
C THR A 128 -2.15 12.40 -18.29
N HIS A 129 -2.77 11.88 -17.23
CA HIS A 129 -3.71 10.75 -17.31
C HIS A 129 -5.09 11.06 -16.71
N ASN A 130 -5.30 12.28 -16.21
CA ASN A 130 -6.53 12.69 -15.54
C ASN A 130 -6.87 14.12 -15.97
N SER A 131 -8.15 14.43 -16.06
CA SER A 131 -8.61 15.81 -16.26
C SER A 131 -8.33 16.66 -15.02
N GLN A 132 -8.27 17.98 -15.19
CA GLN A 132 -8.06 18.92 -14.08
C GLN A 132 -9.11 18.76 -12.97
N ARG A 133 -10.40 18.68 -13.34
CA ARG A 133 -11.50 18.49 -12.36
C ARG A 133 -11.33 17.23 -11.54
N GLU A 134 -10.95 16.12 -12.17
CA GLU A 134 -10.70 14.86 -11.45
C GLU A 134 -9.58 15.01 -10.43
N VAL A 135 -8.51 15.75 -10.74
CA VAL A 135 -7.38 15.96 -9.81
C VAL A 135 -7.80 16.80 -8.60
N GLU A 136 -8.66 17.80 -8.81
CA GLU A 136 -9.19 18.67 -7.75
C GLU A 136 -10.09 17.89 -6.77
N ASP A 137 -10.95 17.02 -7.31
CA ASP A 137 -11.93 16.23 -6.56
C ASP A 137 -11.30 15.04 -5.81
N MET A 138 -10.25 14.43 -6.35
CA MET A 138 -9.61 13.23 -5.78
C MET A 138 -9.08 13.44 -4.36
N ARG A 139 -9.11 12.40 -3.52
CA ARG A 139 -8.55 12.47 -2.16
C ARG A 139 -7.02 12.49 -2.19
N ASN A 140 -6.38 13.11 -1.20
CA ASN A 140 -4.90 13.18 -1.12
C ASN A 140 -4.20 11.81 -1.16
N ILE A 141 -4.86 10.77 -0.64
CA ILE A 141 -4.39 9.38 -0.70
C ILE A 141 -4.39 8.85 -2.14
N GLU A 142 -5.44 9.12 -2.90
CA GLU A 142 -5.56 8.69 -4.31
C GLU A 142 -4.55 9.43 -5.19
N LEU A 143 -4.39 10.74 -4.96
CA LEU A 143 -3.37 11.55 -5.64
C LEU A 143 -1.96 11.02 -5.34
N ALA A 144 -1.68 10.67 -4.08
CA ALA A 144 -0.35 10.19 -3.70
C ALA A 144 -0.05 8.83 -4.33
N GLN A 145 -1.05 7.96 -4.40
CA GLN A 145 -0.95 6.68 -5.10
C GLN A 145 -0.67 6.84 -6.60
N LYS A 146 -1.28 7.83 -7.25
CA LYS A 146 -0.99 8.14 -8.66
C LYS A 146 0.39 8.76 -8.86
N LEU A 147 0.95 9.43 -7.84
CA LEU A 147 2.31 9.98 -7.89
C LEU A 147 3.40 8.93 -7.61
N ASP A 148 3.13 7.98 -6.72
CA ASP A 148 4.05 6.90 -6.35
C ASP A 148 4.25 5.91 -7.52
N GLU A 149 5.51 5.53 -7.78
CA GLU A 149 5.89 4.57 -8.83
C GLU A 149 5.47 3.13 -8.55
N THR A 150 5.02 2.84 -7.32
CA THR A 150 4.45 1.53 -7.00
C THR A 150 2.99 1.51 -7.47
N SER A 151 2.79 1.56 -8.79
CA SER A 151 1.50 1.31 -9.42
C SER A 151 1.10 -0.15 -9.16
N PRO A 152 -0.20 -0.46 -9.01
CA PRO A 152 -0.69 -1.84 -9.05
C PRO A 152 -0.18 -2.62 -10.27
N GLU A 153 0.14 -1.92 -11.36
CA GLU A 153 0.71 -2.47 -12.59
C GLU A 153 2.11 -3.09 -12.40
N ASN A 154 2.88 -2.62 -11.41
CA ASN A 154 4.22 -3.13 -11.10
C ASN A 154 4.22 -4.31 -10.12
N LEU A 155 3.03 -4.84 -9.78
CA LEU A 155 2.90 -6.02 -8.94
C LEU A 155 3.12 -7.31 -9.75
N ASP A 156 3.72 -8.30 -9.09
CA ASP A 156 3.82 -9.66 -9.63
C ASP A 156 2.41 -10.20 -9.94
N GLU A 157 2.24 -10.99 -11.00
CA GLU A 157 0.94 -11.56 -11.39
C GLU A 157 0.26 -12.31 -10.22
N LYS A 158 1.07 -13.02 -9.41
CA LYS A 158 0.59 -13.71 -8.21
C LYS A 158 -0.04 -12.75 -7.18
N GLN A 159 0.52 -11.56 -7.01
CA GLN A 159 0.02 -10.54 -6.08
C GLN A 159 -1.20 -9.83 -6.66
N LYS A 160 -1.25 -9.59 -7.98
CA LYS A 160 -2.43 -9.03 -8.66
C LYS A 160 -3.63 -9.96 -8.57
N ASN A 161 -3.39 -11.25 -8.78
CA ASN A 161 -4.44 -12.28 -8.77
C ASN A 161 -4.82 -12.74 -7.36
N PHE A 162 -4.13 -12.27 -6.32
CA PHE A 162 -4.47 -12.64 -4.95
C PHE A 162 -5.79 -11.95 -4.52
N PRO A 163 -6.73 -12.68 -3.91
CA PRO A 163 -8.06 -12.17 -3.55
C PRO A 163 -8.04 -11.31 -2.27
N TRP A 164 -7.30 -10.21 -2.28
CA TRP A 164 -7.11 -9.31 -1.13
C TRP A 164 -8.42 -8.85 -0.50
N ARG A 165 -9.39 -8.46 -1.32
CA ARG A 165 -10.70 -7.97 -0.85
C ARG A 165 -11.46 -9.01 -0.05
N THR A 166 -11.36 -10.28 -0.44
CA THR A 166 -12.17 -11.36 0.13
C THR A 166 -11.48 -12.00 1.32
N LEU A 167 -10.17 -12.27 1.20
CA LEU A 167 -9.43 -12.99 2.23
C LEU A 167 -8.87 -12.10 3.34
N ILE A 168 -8.52 -10.83 3.08
CA ILE A 168 -8.09 -9.94 4.17
C ILE A 168 -9.29 -9.32 4.91
N LYS A 169 -10.37 -8.98 4.19
CA LYS A 169 -11.54 -8.35 4.84
C LYS A 169 -12.51 -9.34 5.47
N ALA A 170 -12.24 -10.65 5.43
CA ALA A 170 -13.05 -11.62 6.12
C ALA A 170 -13.08 -11.28 7.62
N ASN A 171 -14.25 -11.43 8.26
CA ASN A 171 -14.44 -11.12 9.68
C ASN A 171 -13.82 -12.24 10.54
N VAL A 172 -12.48 -12.32 10.53
CA VAL A 172 -11.64 -13.31 11.21
C VAL A 172 -10.76 -12.63 12.27
N PRO A 173 -10.23 -13.40 13.25
CA PRO A 173 -9.21 -12.92 14.17
C PRO A 173 -8.01 -12.30 13.44
N GLY A 174 -7.41 -11.26 14.04
CA GLY A 174 -6.35 -10.47 13.43
C GLY A 174 -5.11 -11.30 13.07
N GLU A 175 -4.83 -12.36 13.82
CA GLU A 175 -3.71 -13.27 13.59
C GLU A 175 -3.88 -14.07 12.29
N ALA A 176 -5.12 -14.49 11.99
CA ALA A 176 -5.42 -15.21 10.76
C ALA A 176 -5.37 -14.28 9.53
N GLN A 177 -5.81 -13.02 9.70
CA GLN A 177 -5.65 -11.99 8.68
C GLN A 177 -4.17 -11.71 8.40
N ASP A 178 -3.34 -11.61 9.44
CA ASP A 178 -1.91 -11.36 9.32
C ASP A 178 -1.18 -12.49 8.58
N VAL A 179 -1.47 -13.76 8.90
CA VAL A 179 -0.91 -14.91 8.18
C VAL A 179 -1.31 -14.87 6.70
N THR A 180 -2.58 -14.58 6.42
CA THR A 180 -3.10 -14.54 5.05
C THR A 180 -2.54 -13.36 4.27
N TRP A 181 -2.37 -12.22 4.91
CA TRP A 181 -1.73 -11.03 4.36
C TRP A 181 -0.25 -11.31 4.02
N LYS A 182 0.49 -11.95 4.93
CA LYS A 182 1.87 -12.39 4.72
C LYS A 182 2.00 -13.42 3.60
N TYR A 183 1.03 -14.33 3.49
CA TYR A 183 0.97 -15.29 2.39
C TYR A 183 0.80 -14.57 1.05
N GLY A 184 -0.16 -13.65 0.94
CA GLY A 184 -0.41 -12.88 -0.28
C GLY A 184 0.82 -12.08 -0.74
N TRP A 185 1.57 -11.50 0.22
CA TRP A 185 2.82 -10.79 -0.06
C TRP A 185 4.04 -11.69 -0.28
N SER A 186 3.89 -13.00 -0.11
CA SER A 186 4.98 -13.97 -0.18
C SER A 186 6.11 -13.73 0.86
N VAL A 187 5.75 -13.26 2.05
CA VAL A 187 6.71 -12.90 3.13
C VAL A 187 6.63 -13.78 4.37
N LEU A 188 5.92 -14.91 4.29
CA LEU A 188 5.97 -15.93 5.35
C LEU A 188 7.40 -16.43 5.56
N GLN A 189 7.77 -16.67 6.82
CA GLN A 189 9.10 -17.13 7.24
C GLN A 189 9.29 -18.64 6.99
N THR A 190 9.29 -19.03 5.72
CA THR A 190 9.56 -20.41 5.30
C THR A 190 11.05 -20.75 5.40
N ARG A 191 11.43 -22.04 5.39
CA ARG A 191 12.85 -22.46 5.46
C ARG A 191 13.67 -21.90 4.31
N THR A 192 13.09 -21.71 3.11
CA THR A 192 13.79 -21.02 2.01
C THR A 192 14.18 -19.59 2.39
N VAL A 193 13.29 -18.86 3.07
CA VAL A 193 13.57 -17.50 3.56
C VAL A 193 14.59 -17.56 4.70
N LEU A 194 14.35 -18.40 5.71
CA LEU A 194 15.25 -18.53 6.87
C LEU A 194 16.67 -18.95 6.47
N ARG A 195 16.82 -19.84 5.49
CA ARG A 195 18.14 -20.23 4.96
C ARG A 195 18.88 -19.05 4.34
N ARG A 196 18.19 -18.19 3.60
CA ARG A 196 18.80 -16.99 3.00
C ARG A 196 19.33 -16.02 4.06
N TRP A 197 18.71 -15.96 5.23
CA TRP A 197 19.12 -15.07 6.32
C TRP A 197 20.11 -15.68 7.31
N GLY A 198 20.38 -16.99 7.24
CA GLY A 198 21.30 -17.70 8.12
C GLY A 198 20.72 -18.50 9.31
N PRO A 199 19.47 -18.28 9.80
CA PRO A 199 18.91 -19.06 10.92
C PRO A 199 18.80 -20.57 10.72
N THR A 200 18.78 -21.07 9.47
CA THR A 200 18.64 -22.50 9.19
C THR A 200 19.58 -22.93 8.09
N THR A 201 20.21 -24.10 8.23
CA THR A 201 21.13 -24.66 7.23
C THR A 201 20.41 -25.27 6.02
N THR A 202 19.15 -25.68 6.19
CA THR A 202 18.35 -26.35 5.16
C THR A 202 17.14 -25.52 4.74
N ASP A 203 16.73 -25.67 3.48
CA ASP A 203 15.50 -25.12 2.91
C ASP A 203 14.38 -26.18 2.79
N LYS A 204 14.58 -27.34 3.43
CA LYS A 204 13.66 -28.48 3.34
C LYS A 204 12.53 -28.37 4.36
N CYS A 205 11.34 -28.80 3.95
CA CYS A 205 10.13 -28.86 4.74
C CYS A 205 10.22 -29.96 5.80
N VAL A 206 9.77 -29.66 7.02
CA VAL A 206 9.80 -30.61 8.15
C VAL A 206 8.91 -31.82 7.91
N HIS A 207 7.81 -31.65 7.18
CA HIS A 207 6.81 -32.73 7.01
C HIS A 207 7.09 -33.67 5.84
N CYS A 208 7.78 -33.21 4.79
CA CYS A 208 7.96 -34.01 3.57
C CYS A 208 9.31 -33.83 2.87
N ASN A 209 10.26 -33.12 3.49
CA ASN A 209 11.64 -32.95 3.04
C ASN A 209 11.83 -32.28 1.65
N GLN A 210 10.76 -31.76 1.04
CA GLN A 210 10.82 -30.96 -0.19
C GLN A 210 11.18 -29.51 0.11
N ARG A 211 11.60 -28.74 -0.89
CA ARG A 211 11.92 -27.31 -0.73
C ARG A 211 10.71 -26.52 -0.21
N GLU A 212 10.84 -25.90 0.96
CA GLU A 212 9.74 -25.18 1.61
C GLU A 212 9.66 -23.74 1.10
N THR A 213 8.76 -23.52 0.14
CA THR A 213 8.27 -22.19 -0.28
C THR A 213 6.92 -21.88 0.38
N ASN A 214 6.42 -20.64 0.26
CA ASN A 214 5.11 -20.29 0.82
C ASN A 214 3.98 -21.12 0.21
N GLU A 215 4.08 -21.40 -1.08
CA GLU A 215 3.12 -22.24 -1.79
C GLU A 215 3.22 -23.69 -1.39
N HIS A 216 4.44 -24.18 -1.18
CA HIS A 216 4.65 -25.51 -0.62
C HIS A 216 3.99 -25.63 0.76
N ALA A 217 4.32 -24.73 1.69
CA ALA A 217 3.83 -24.78 3.06
C ALA A 217 2.29 -24.73 3.14
N MET A 218 1.64 -23.92 2.30
CA MET A 218 0.19 -23.70 2.38
C MET A 218 -0.67 -24.60 1.50
N ILE A 219 -0.13 -25.13 0.38
CA ILE A 219 -0.94 -25.78 -0.66
C ILE A 219 -0.37 -27.14 -1.07
N GLN A 220 0.95 -27.25 -1.28
CA GLN A 220 1.54 -28.43 -1.94
C GLN A 220 2.11 -29.47 -0.97
N CYS A 221 2.39 -29.09 0.27
CA CYS A 221 2.88 -30.00 1.32
C CYS A 221 1.89 -31.14 1.55
N THR A 222 2.38 -32.33 1.92
CA THR A 222 1.56 -33.50 2.22
C THR A 222 0.48 -33.18 3.27
N VAL A 223 0.85 -32.50 4.36
CA VAL A 223 -0.07 -32.08 5.41
C VAL A 223 -1.13 -31.10 4.88
N ALA A 224 -0.70 -30.09 4.12
CA ALA A 224 -1.60 -29.10 3.53
C ALA A 224 -2.59 -29.75 2.54
N LYS A 225 -2.12 -30.67 1.69
CA LYS A 225 -2.97 -31.41 0.75
C LYS A 225 -4.05 -32.22 1.47
N THR A 226 -3.68 -32.94 2.52
CA THR A 226 -4.61 -33.73 3.34
C THR A 226 -5.63 -32.82 4.02
N PHE A 227 -5.18 -31.72 4.64
CA PHE A 227 -6.06 -30.74 5.25
C PHE A 227 -7.09 -30.19 4.26
N TRP A 228 -6.63 -29.70 3.09
CA TRP A 228 -7.53 -29.14 2.09
C TRP A 228 -8.47 -30.18 1.46
N PHE A 229 -8.04 -31.44 1.36
CA PHE A 229 -8.90 -32.53 0.92
C PHE A 229 -10.07 -32.74 1.89
N ILE A 230 -9.79 -32.81 3.19
CA ILE A 230 -10.81 -32.97 4.24
C ILE A 230 -11.77 -31.76 4.24
N VAL A 231 -11.24 -30.55 4.24
CA VAL A 231 -12.03 -29.31 4.21
C VAL A 231 -12.92 -29.23 2.96
N SER A 232 -12.37 -29.56 1.79
CA SER A 232 -13.13 -29.54 0.54
C SER A 232 -14.24 -30.59 0.52
N ARG A 233 -14.00 -31.76 1.13
CA ARG A 233 -15.00 -32.82 1.26
C ARG A 233 -16.12 -32.44 2.23
N ALA A 234 -15.77 -31.87 3.39
CA ALA A 234 -16.73 -31.42 4.39
C ALA A 234 -17.60 -30.26 3.89
N HIS A 235 -17.04 -29.39 3.05
CA HIS A 235 -17.70 -28.18 2.57
C HIS A 235 -17.83 -28.14 1.03
N ARG A 236 -18.29 -29.24 0.42
CA ARG A 236 -18.38 -29.39 -1.04
C ARG A 236 -19.17 -28.26 -1.71
N GLN A 237 -20.22 -27.77 -1.06
CA GLN A 237 -21.08 -26.69 -1.58
C GLN A 237 -20.38 -25.32 -1.65
N LEU A 238 -19.31 -25.13 -0.86
CA LEU A 238 -18.59 -23.86 -0.76
C LEU A 238 -17.48 -23.69 -1.82
N ARG A 239 -17.27 -24.69 -2.69
CA ARG A 239 -16.30 -24.66 -3.79
C ARG A 239 -14.87 -24.27 -3.36
N ILE A 240 -14.45 -24.72 -2.18
CA ILE A 240 -13.10 -24.46 -1.63
C ILE A 240 -12.01 -25.09 -2.51
N ARG A 241 -12.33 -26.20 -3.19
CA ARG A 241 -11.42 -26.87 -4.12
C ARG A 241 -10.91 -25.93 -5.22
N ASP A 242 -11.78 -25.08 -5.75
CA ASP A 242 -11.47 -24.13 -6.83
C ASP A 242 -10.41 -23.10 -6.39
N PHE A 243 -10.37 -22.76 -5.11
CA PHE A 243 -9.32 -21.91 -4.56
C PHE A 243 -7.95 -22.60 -4.58
N ARG A 244 -7.92 -23.90 -4.32
CA ARG A 244 -6.68 -24.67 -4.31
C ARG A 244 -6.11 -24.87 -5.72
N GLU A 245 -6.98 -25.16 -6.69
CA GLU A 245 -6.59 -25.50 -8.06
C GLU A 245 -6.41 -24.24 -8.93
N ASP A 246 -7.37 -23.31 -8.89
CA ASP A 246 -7.42 -22.16 -9.79
C ASP A 246 -7.04 -20.83 -9.11
N ARG A 247 -6.75 -20.84 -7.80
CA ARG A 247 -6.56 -19.63 -6.97
C ARG A 247 -7.75 -18.66 -6.98
N ARG A 248 -8.91 -19.14 -7.43
CA ARG A 248 -10.14 -18.36 -7.45
C ARG A 248 -10.76 -18.37 -6.07
N CYS A 249 -10.86 -17.19 -5.46
CA CYS A 249 -11.53 -17.11 -4.16
C CYS A 249 -13.03 -17.28 -4.33
N PRO A 250 -13.67 -18.16 -3.54
CA PRO A 250 -15.12 -18.24 -3.51
C PRO A 250 -15.70 -16.89 -3.06
N ARG A 251 -16.81 -16.47 -3.70
CA ARG A 251 -17.55 -15.25 -3.32
C ARG A 251 -18.25 -15.38 -1.97
N ASN A 252 -18.40 -16.60 -1.47
CA ASN A 252 -19.09 -16.89 -0.22
C ASN A 252 -18.20 -16.48 0.99
N PRO A 253 -18.69 -15.62 1.90
CA PRO A 253 -17.93 -15.16 3.05
C PRO A 253 -17.54 -16.28 4.02
N LEU A 254 -18.36 -17.32 4.19
CA LEU A 254 -18.03 -18.49 4.99
C LEU A 254 -16.86 -19.27 4.37
N ALA A 255 -16.84 -19.40 3.05
CA ALA A 255 -15.74 -20.07 2.35
C ALA A 255 -14.42 -19.28 2.51
N ALA A 256 -14.49 -17.95 2.44
CA ALA A 256 -13.35 -17.07 2.72
C ALA A 256 -12.85 -17.21 4.17
N LEU A 257 -13.77 -17.30 5.13
CA LEU A 257 -13.47 -17.52 6.55
C LEU A 257 -12.70 -18.85 6.73
N ILE A 258 -13.23 -19.95 6.16
CA ILE A 258 -12.62 -21.28 6.24
C ILE A 258 -11.23 -21.28 5.62
N ILE A 259 -11.04 -20.63 4.47
CA ILE A 259 -9.73 -20.54 3.82
C ILE A 259 -8.74 -19.77 4.71
N THR A 260 -9.17 -18.64 5.25
CA THR A 260 -8.33 -17.75 6.09
C THR A 260 -7.91 -18.45 7.39
N ILE A 261 -8.85 -19.12 8.06
CA ILE A 261 -8.57 -19.94 9.25
C ILE A 261 -7.70 -21.15 8.87
N GLY A 262 -7.95 -21.77 7.72
CA GLY A 262 -7.15 -22.90 7.24
C GLY A 262 -5.67 -22.54 7.05
N PHE A 263 -5.39 -21.38 6.46
CA PHE A 263 -4.01 -20.87 6.39
C PHE A 263 -3.39 -20.63 7.75
N TYR A 264 -4.15 -20.07 8.69
CA TYR A 264 -3.68 -19.86 10.05
C TYR A 264 -3.33 -21.19 10.77
N VAL A 265 -4.23 -22.18 10.70
CA VAL A 265 -4.04 -23.51 11.32
C VAL A 265 -2.84 -24.22 10.71
N LEU A 266 -2.71 -24.22 9.38
CA LEU A 266 -1.56 -24.80 8.69
C LEU A 266 -0.25 -24.12 9.10
N TRP A 267 -0.27 -22.78 9.24
CA TRP A 267 0.91 -22.03 9.67
C TRP A 267 1.34 -22.36 11.10
N ILE A 268 0.39 -22.42 12.03
CA ILE A 268 0.69 -22.78 13.42
C ILE A 268 1.21 -24.19 13.50
N ASN A 269 0.55 -25.16 12.85
CA ASN A 269 0.98 -26.56 12.88
C ASN A 269 2.42 -26.72 12.36
N ARG A 270 2.77 -25.97 11.30
CA ARG A 270 4.15 -25.91 10.82
C ARG A 270 5.07 -25.28 11.86
N TYR A 271 4.68 -24.16 12.46
CA TYR A 271 5.49 -23.46 13.45
C TYR A 271 5.78 -24.32 14.67
N THR A 272 4.79 -25.08 15.16
CA THR A 272 4.96 -26.04 16.25
C THR A 272 5.87 -27.21 15.88
N ALA A 273 5.85 -27.67 14.63
CA ALA A 273 6.75 -28.73 14.16
C ALA A 273 8.21 -28.28 13.96
N VAL A 274 8.46 -26.96 13.96
CA VAL A 274 9.81 -26.38 13.77
C VAL A 274 10.46 -26.02 15.10
N LYS A 275 9.69 -25.86 16.18
CA LYS A 275 10.22 -25.74 17.55
C LYS A 275 10.90 -27.03 17.97
#